data_AF-A0AAE4YR58-F1
#
_entry.id   AF-A0AAE4YR58-F1
#
_cell.length_a   1.000
_cell.length_b   1.000
_cell.length_c   1.000
_cell.angle_alpha   90.00
_cell.angle_beta   90.00
_cell.angle_gamma   90.00
#
_symmetry.space_group_name_H-M   'P 1'
#
loop_
_entity.id
_entity.type
_entity.pdbx_description
1 polymer ?
#
loop_
_entity_poly.entity_id
_entity_poly.type
_entity_poly.pdbx_seq_one_letter_code
_entity_poly.pdbx_strand_id
1 'polypeptide(L)'
;MNWKLIAAVIVGLITGVLLYFWTESVKNEQVAYAFMRLQPDRKVTRGQAITPDMLAEPVMLPESFGALAKLAVPAASAYQEWLKDRTAAADIPAGSVLLFQYFDDTDGGRLTTMIAPGKRALTLPVNAASAVGHFVEPGSYVDILGTVDEPVEPVAPAAAAQPGAVPGQPAVPGQAPAAAGQPQAPAQPQSPVEQMLKNYLTQYPGADENDVNAYRKQAQDYKLGISSRTRVVTRTFLQNVKVLAVGAATTAEGAVTKANSTYNNVTVEVTPSEAEMLIFAMGQSNGSLNLVLRNPADNTVEDLPSINWTRM
;
A
#
# COMPACT_ATOMS: atom_id res chain seq x y z
N MET A 1 83.97 -1.38 -20.08
CA MET A 1 82.69 -0.67 -19.98
C MET A 1 82.02 -1.12 -18.68
N ASN A 2 81.73 -0.20 -17.75
CA ASN A 2 81.21 -0.57 -16.43
C ASN A 2 79.73 -0.94 -16.55
N TRP A 3 79.42 -2.25 -16.60
CA TRP A 3 78.06 -2.76 -16.74
C TRP A 3 77.08 -2.22 -15.68
N LYS A 4 77.60 -1.89 -14.49
CA LYS A 4 76.86 -1.25 -13.39
C LYS A 4 76.32 0.14 -13.78
N LEU A 5 77.07 0.92 -14.56
CA LEU A 5 76.62 2.23 -15.04
C LEU A 5 75.53 2.09 -16.12
N ILE A 6 75.68 1.11 -17.01
CA ILE A 6 74.66 0.80 -18.03
C ILE A 6 73.35 0.35 -17.35
N ALA A 7 73.45 -0.53 -16.34
CA ALA A 7 72.30 -0.97 -15.57
C ALA A 7 71.60 0.19 -14.84
N ALA A 8 72.34 1.12 -14.23
CA ALA A 8 71.77 2.28 -13.55
C ALA A 8 71.00 3.21 -14.51
N VAL A 9 71.53 3.44 -15.72
CA VAL A 9 70.86 4.26 -16.75
C VAL A 9 69.58 3.58 -17.26
N ILE A 10 69.62 2.26 -17.48
CA ILE A 10 68.45 1.50 -17.92
C ILE A 10 67.34 1.56 -16.86
N VAL A 11 67.68 1.35 -15.58
CA VAL A 11 66.70 1.45 -14.49
C VAL A 11 66.10 2.84 -14.41
N GLY A 12 66.91 3.90 -14.52
CA GLY A 12 66.41 5.28 -14.53
C GLY A 12 65.44 5.57 -15.68
N LEU A 13 65.73 5.08 -16.89
CA LEU A 13 64.83 5.21 -18.05
C LEU A 13 63.53 4.43 -17.84
N ILE A 14 63.60 3.19 -17.33
CA ILE A 14 62.41 2.39 -17.04
C ILE A 14 61.54 3.08 -15.98
N THR A 15 62.14 3.59 -14.90
CA THR A 15 61.41 4.33 -13.87
C THR A 15 60.76 5.59 -14.45
N GLY A 16 61.46 6.34 -15.31
CA GLY A 16 60.89 7.52 -15.97
C GLY A 16 59.69 7.18 -16.86
N VAL A 17 59.79 6.09 -17.63
CA VAL A 17 58.70 5.61 -18.49
C VAL A 17 57.52 5.10 -17.66
N LEU A 18 57.76 4.36 -16.58
CA LEU A 18 56.72 3.91 -15.66
C LEU A 18 56.04 5.09 -14.96
N LEU A 19 56.80 6.11 -14.53
CA LEU A 19 56.24 7.32 -13.92
C LEU A 19 55.40 8.13 -14.92
N TYR A 20 55.85 8.20 -16.18
CA TYR A 20 55.07 8.82 -17.26
C TYR A 20 53.75 8.08 -17.47
N PHE A 21 53.79 6.75 -17.66
CA PHE A 21 52.58 5.94 -17.84
C PHE A 21 51.65 5.98 -16.62
N TRP A 22 52.19 5.99 -15.41
CA TRP A 22 51.40 6.13 -14.18
C TRP A 22 50.73 7.50 -14.08
N THR A 23 51.46 8.58 -14.42
CA THR A 23 50.90 9.94 -14.45
C THR A 23 49.81 10.07 -15.52
N GLU A 24 50.00 9.44 -16.68
CA GLU A 24 49.00 9.40 -17.75
C GLU A 24 47.76 8.59 -17.32
N SER A 25 47.96 7.47 -16.62
CA SER A 25 46.88 6.63 -16.09
C SER A 25 46.04 7.37 -15.05
N VAL A 26 46.69 8.08 -14.11
CA VAL A 26 45.98 8.86 -13.07
C VAL A 26 45.23 10.06 -13.67
N LYS A 27 45.72 10.64 -14.77
CA LYS A 27 44.98 11.69 -15.49
C LYS A 27 43.77 11.17 -16.26
N ASN A 28 43.84 9.94 -16.77
CA ASN A 28 42.79 9.34 -17.60
C ASN A 28 41.69 8.61 -16.80
N GLU A 29 41.86 8.43 -15.49
CA GLU A 29 40.90 7.72 -14.61
C GLU A 29 39.96 8.65 -13.83
N GLN A 30 39.88 9.94 -14.20
CA GLN A 30 38.75 10.77 -13.78
C GLN A 30 37.54 10.44 -14.65
N VAL A 31 36.72 9.48 -14.20
CA VAL A 31 35.43 9.19 -14.81
C VAL A 31 34.58 10.47 -14.74
N ALA A 32 34.45 11.17 -15.87
CA ALA A 32 33.65 12.38 -15.94
C ALA A 32 32.19 12.02 -16.26
N TYR A 33 31.25 12.57 -15.51
CA TYR A 33 29.84 12.47 -15.85
C TYR A 33 29.54 13.41 -17.02
N ALA A 34 28.90 12.87 -18.05
CA ALA A 34 28.39 13.66 -19.17
C ALA A 34 26.95 14.06 -18.91
N PHE A 35 26.66 15.36 -18.87
CA PHE A 35 25.30 15.89 -18.67
C PHE A 35 24.79 16.64 -19.88
N MET A 36 23.49 16.48 -20.15
CA MET A 36 22.82 17.21 -21.23
C MET A 36 22.69 18.68 -20.88
N ARG A 37 22.82 19.54 -21.89
CA ARG A 37 22.59 20.98 -21.75
C ARG A 37 21.93 21.57 -22.98
N LEU A 38 21.31 22.72 -22.81
CA LEU A 38 20.80 23.52 -23.92
C LEU A 38 21.93 24.25 -24.65
N GLN A 39 21.67 24.60 -25.91
CA GLN A 39 22.53 25.52 -26.64
C GLN A 39 22.61 26.89 -25.96
N PRO A 40 23.76 27.59 -26.05
CA PRO A 40 23.98 28.86 -25.36
C PRO A 40 23.00 29.99 -25.75
N ASP A 41 22.38 29.90 -26.91
CA ASP A 41 21.42 30.87 -27.46
C ASP A 41 19.95 30.37 -27.42
N ARG A 42 19.72 29.14 -26.96
CA ARG A 42 18.40 28.51 -26.94
C ARG A 42 17.82 28.44 -25.53
N LYS A 43 16.86 29.32 -25.25
CA LYS A 43 15.99 29.24 -24.07
C LYS A 43 14.77 28.35 -24.35
N VAL A 44 14.26 27.69 -23.32
CA VAL A 44 13.02 26.91 -23.38
C VAL A 44 12.02 27.53 -22.43
N THR A 45 10.81 27.82 -22.90
CA THR A 45 9.73 28.35 -22.05
C THR A 45 8.93 27.21 -21.43
N ARG A 46 8.29 27.46 -20.30
CA ARG A 46 7.35 26.52 -19.69
C ARG A 46 6.31 26.02 -20.69
N GLY A 47 6.08 24.70 -20.70
CA GLY A 47 5.16 23.99 -21.59
C GLY A 47 5.75 23.66 -22.97
N GLN A 48 6.96 24.12 -23.28
CA GLN A 48 7.62 23.81 -24.55
C GLN A 48 8.33 22.45 -24.48
N ALA A 49 8.18 21.64 -25.53
CA ALA A 49 8.93 20.39 -25.68
C ALA A 49 10.40 20.65 -26.02
N ILE A 50 11.30 19.80 -25.52
CA ILE A 50 12.73 19.86 -25.89
C ILE A 50 12.99 18.99 -27.11
N THR A 51 13.43 19.61 -28.18
CA THR A 51 13.81 18.90 -29.41
C THR A 51 15.33 18.66 -29.45
N PRO A 52 15.81 17.61 -30.15
CA PRO A 52 17.24 17.28 -30.19
C PRO A 52 18.12 18.43 -30.72
N ASP A 53 17.59 19.30 -31.58
CA ASP A 53 18.28 20.47 -32.13
C ASP A 53 18.47 21.61 -31.12
N MET A 54 17.83 21.57 -29.95
CA MET A 54 18.04 22.54 -28.88
C MET A 54 19.17 22.14 -27.93
N LEU A 55 19.63 20.90 -28.02
CA LEU A 55 20.68 20.34 -27.19
C LEU A 55 22.06 20.74 -27.72
N ALA A 56 22.99 21.01 -26.81
CA ALA A 56 24.39 21.21 -27.15
C ALA A 56 25.21 19.95 -26.82
N GLU A 57 26.50 20.01 -27.15
CA GLU A 57 27.45 19.00 -26.68
C GLU A 57 27.39 18.85 -25.15
N PRO A 58 27.37 17.59 -24.65
CA PRO A 58 27.32 17.31 -23.23
C PRO A 58 28.46 17.97 -22.46
N VAL A 59 28.14 18.48 -21.28
CA VAL A 59 29.15 19.00 -20.35
C VAL A 59 29.70 17.84 -19.53
N MET A 60 31.03 17.71 -19.54
CA MET A 60 31.78 16.74 -18.74
C MET A 60 32.09 17.37 -17.38
N LEU A 61 31.62 16.75 -16.30
CA LEU A 61 31.93 17.17 -14.93
C LEU A 61 32.72 16.08 -14.18
N PRO A 62 33.72 16.45 -13.37
CA PRO A 62 34.43 15.49 -12.50
C PRO A 62 33.49 14.80 -11.50
N GLU A 63 33.85 13.60 -11.01
CA GLU A 63 33.06 12.88 -9.98
C GLU A 63 32.85 13.65 -8.68
N SER A 64 33.70 14.64 -8.36
CA SER A 64 33.50 15.53 -7.22
C SER A 64 32.15 16.27 -7.27
N PHE A 65 31.53 16.35 -8.45
CA PHE A 65 30.18 16.85 -8.66
C PHE A 65 29.10 15.75 -8.57
N GLY A 66 29.37 14.60 -7.95
CA GLY A 66 28.46 13.46 -7.87
C GLY A 66 27.07 13.77 -7.31
N ALA A 67 26.91 14.83 -6.51
CA ALA A 67 25.59 15.31 -6.08
C ALA A 67 24.74 15.84 -7.26
N LEU A 68 25.38 16.48 -8.26
CA LEU A 68 24.70 16.89 -9.49
C LEU A 68 24.33 15.72 -10.38
N ALA A 69 25.04 14.58 -10.29
CA ALA A 69 24.69 13.38 -11.06
C ALA A 69 23.28 12.86 -10.74
N LYS A 70 22.77 13.16 -9.55
CA LYS A 70 21.41 12.81 -9.12
C LYS A 70 20.34 13.80 -9.57
N LEU A 71 20.74 14.99 -10.00
CA LEU A 71 19.83 16.10 -10.32
C LEU A 71 19.84 16.44 -11.82
N ALA A 72 20.98 16.24 -12.48
CA ALA A 72 21.19 16.55 -13.88
C ALA A 72 20.91 15.34 -14.77
N VAL A 73 20.31 15.60 -15.93
CA VAL A 73 19.98 14.59 -16.93
C VAL A 73 21.27 14.08 -17.57
N PRO A 74 21.62 12.79 -17.44
CA PRO A 74 22.81 12.22 -18.06
C PRO A 74 22.71 12.24 -19.59
N ALA A 75 23.84 12.40 -20.27
CA ALA A 75 23.91 12.43 -21.74
C ALA A 75 23.85 11.04 -22.41
N ALA A 76 23.37 10.02 -21.71
CA ALA A 76 23.17 8.70 -22.28
C ALA A 76 21.96 8.70 -23.23
N SER A 77 22.00 7.87 -24.27
CA SER A 77 20.95 7.76 -25.30
C SER A 77 19.56 7.47 -24.72
N ALA A 78 19.46 6.72 -23.63
CA ALA A 78 18.20 6.45 -22.93
C ALA A 78 17.48 7.74 -22.51
N TYR A 79 18.22 8.77 -22.08
CA TYR A 79 17.64 10.04 -21.65
C TYR A 79 17.28 10.97 -22.81
N GLN A 80 17.89 10.78 -23.98
CA GLN A 80 17.46 11.50 -25.18
C GLN A 80 16.07 11.04 -25.63
N GLU A 81 15.76 9.74 -25.50
CA GLU A 81 14.42 9.23 -25.77
C GLU A 81 13.43 9.72 -24.70
N TRP A 82 13.81 9.65 -23.42
CA TRP A 82 13.02 10.15 -22.30
C TRP A 82 12.58 11.61 -22.50
N LEU A 83 13.46 12.49 -23.00
CA LEU A 83 13.15 13.91 -23.23
C LEU A 83 12.06 14.16 -24.29
N LYS A 84 11.89 13.25 -25.27
CA LYS A 84 10.99 13.50 -26.42
C LYS A 84 9.51 13.60 -26.00
N ASP A 85 9.12 12.85 -24.97
CA ASP A 85 7.73 12.77 -24.51
C ASP A 85 7.41 13.81 -23.41
N ARG A 86 8.28 14.80 -23.23
CA ARG A 86 8.25 15.72 -22.07
C ARG A 86 8.30 17.18 -22.47
N THR A 87 7.67 17.99 -21.63
CA THR A 87 7.68 19.45 -21.75
C THR A 87 8.30 20.09 -20.52
N ALA A 88 8.85 21.28 -20.70
CA ALA A 88 9.47 22.02 -19.61
C ALA A 88 8.42 22.46 -18.58
N ALA A 89 8.56 22.02 -17.33
CA ALA A 89 7.72 22.44 -16.20
C ALA A 89 7.96 23.91 -15.78
N ALA A 90 9.11 24.47 -16.17
CA ALA A 90 9.53 25.84 -15.87
C ALA A 90 10.34 26.42 -17.03
N ASP A 91 10.58 27.73 -16.99
CA ASP A 91 11.48 28.37 -17.95
C ASP A 91 12.93 27.94 -17.70
N ILE A 92 13.58 27.45 -18.76
CA ILE A 92 14.97 26.98 -18.72
C ILE A 92 15.85 28.00 -19.46
N PRO A 93 16.83 28.63 -18.78
CA PRO A 93 17.73 29.58 -19.40
C PRO A 93 18.62 28.92 -20.46
N ALA A 94 19.02 29.71 -21.46
CA ALA A 94 19.94 29.25 -22.49
C ALA A 94 21.28 28.80 -21.91
N GLY A 95 21.88 27.75 -22.48
CA GLY A 95 23.14 27.17 -22.02
C GLY A 95 23.05 26.35 -20.73
N SER A 96 21.88 26.24 -20.09
CA SER A 96 21.73 25.53 -18.82
C SER A 96 21.90 24.02 -18.98
N VAL A 97 22.55 23.40 -17.99
CA VAL A 97 22.49 21.95 -17.78
C VAL A 97 21.04 21.56 -17.51
N LEU A 98 20.57 20.54 -18.21
CA LEU A 98 19.22 20.03 -18.02
C LEU A 98 19.15 19.29 -16.69
N LEU A 99 18.26 19.74 -15.82
CA LEU A 99 17.98 19.09 -14.55
C LEU A 99 16.64 18.36 -14.66
N PHE A 100 16.50 17.22 -13.97
CA PHE A 100 15.24 16.46 -13.94
C PHE A 100 14.07 17.33 -13.49
N GLN A 101 14.30 18.24 -12.53
CA GLN A 101 13.30 19.18 -12.02
C GLN A 101 12.73 20.15 -13.06
N TYR A 102 13.39 20.33 -14.21
CA TYR A 102 12.87 21.19 -15.27
C TYR A 102 11.78 20.54 -16.10
N PHE A 103 11.57 19.23 -15.96
CA PHE A 103 10.59 18.49 -16.74
C PHE A 103 9.43 18.08 -15.85
N ASP A 104 8.23 18.18 -16.38
CA ASP A 104 7.12 17.47 -15.80
C ASP A 104 7.30 16.01 -16.17
N ASP A 105 7.51 15.16 -15.16
CA ASP A 105 7.40 13.72 -15.33
C ASP A 105 5.99 13.40 -15.79
N THR A 106 5.81 13.14 -17.09
CA THR A 106 4.57 12.57 -17.63
C THR A 106 4.25 11.23 -16.95
N ASP A 107 5.25 10.58 -16.34
CA ASP A 107 5.14 9.34 -15.56
C ASP A 107 5.16 9.55 -14.02
N GLY A 108 5.19 10.80 -13.52
CA GLY A 108 5.59 11.03 -12.13
C GLY A 108 5.71 12.49 -11.66
N GLY A 109 4.97 13.43 -12.26
CA GLY A 109 5.00 14.86 -11.89
C GLY A 109 4.94 15.02 -10.37
N ARG A 110 5.47 16.13 -9.83
CA ARG A 110 5.50 16.41 -8.37
C ARG A 110 4.28 15.76 -7.71
N LEU A 111 4.41 14.82 -6.78
CA LEU A 111 3.26 14.00 -6.31
C LEU A 111 1.99 14.84 -6.04
N THR A 112 2.19 16.08 -5.58
CA THR A 112 1.18 17.14 -5.44
C THR A 112 0.32 17.47 -6.67
N THR A 113 0.82 17.34 -7.90
CA THR A 113 0.13 17.62 -9.16
C THR A 113 -0.53 16.38 -9.77
N MET A 114 -0.15 15.18 -9.33
CA MET A 114 -0.79 13.93 -9.76
C MET A 114 -2.05 13.59 -8.96
N ILE A 115 -2.19 14.17 -7.77
CA ILE A 115 -3.36 14.00 -6.92
C ILE A 115 -4.48 14.91 -7.42
N ALA A 116 -5.60 14.32 -7.83
CA ALA A 116 -6.78 15.03 -8.28
C ALA A 116 -7.36 15.91 -7.14
N PRO A 117 -8.00 17.05 -7.48
CA PRO A 117 -8.67 17.89 -6.48
C PRO A 117 -9.64 17.07 -5.61
N GLY A 118 -9.50 17.18 -4.28
CA GLY A 118 -10.33 16.43 -3.33
C GLY A 118 -9.87 14.98 -3.08
N LYS A 119 -8.76 14.53 -3.67
CA LYS A 119 -8.08 13.27 -3.34
C LYS A 119 -6.81 13.51 -2.52
N ARG A 120 -6.20 12.44 -2.03
CA ARG A 120 -4.96 12.41 -1.23
C ARG A 120 -4.10 11.24 -1.69
N ALA A 121 -2.79 11.38 -1.55
CA ALA A 121 -1.87 10.26 -1.69
C ALA A 121 -1.72 9.54 -0.34
N LEU A 122 -1.94 8.23 -0.32
CA LEU A 122 -1.72 7.38 0.85
C LEU A 122 -0.69 6.30 0.51
N THR A 123 0.39 6.21 1.30
CA THR A 123 1.40 5.15 1.14
C THR A 123 1.02 3.94 1.97
N LEU A 124 0.86 2.81 1.30
CA LEU A 124 0.55 1.52 1.90
C LEU A 124 1.81 0.65 1.91
N PRO A 125 2.21 0.08 3.07
CA PRO A 125 3.22 -0.95 3.09
C PRO A 125 2.67 -2.20 2.39
N VAL A 126 3.46 -2.80 1.51
CA VAL A 126 3.13 -4.05 0.84
C VAL A 126 4.26 -5.04 1.03
N ASN A 127 3.93 -6.32 1.18
CA ASN A 127 4.95 -7.36 1.13
C ASN A 127 5.16 -7.77 -0.34
N ALA A 128 6.40 -8.10 -0.72
CA ALA A 128 6.76 -8.45 -2.09
C ALA A 128 5.96 -9.64 -2.66
N ALA A 129 5.39 -10.49 -1.80
CA ALA A 129 4.53 -11.61 -2.21
C ALA A 129 3.08 -11.19 -2.54
N SER A 130 2.58 -10.09 -1.95
CA SER A 130 1.20 -9.60 -2.07
C SER A 130 0.97 -8.66 -3.25
N ALA A 131 2.04 -8.09 -3.82
CA ALA A 131 1.95 -7.14 -4.92
C ALA A 131 2.25 -7.85 -6.24
N VAL A 132 1.26 -8.56 -6.79
CA VAL A 132 1.21 -9.15 -8.15
C VAL A 132 2.57 -9.20 -8.87
N GLY A 133 3.51 -10.00 -8.37
CA GLY A 133 4.83 -10.24 -8.98
C GLY A 133 5.66 -9.02 -9.42
N HIS A 134 5.50 -7.85 -8.77
CA HIS A 134 6.15 -6.59 -9.16
C HIS A 134 5.63 -5.92 -10.46
N PHE A 135 4.43 -6.28 -10.92
CA PHE A 135 3.82 -5.71 -12.13
C PHE A 135 2.99 -4.43 -11.86
N VAL A 136 2.95 -3.94 -10.62
CA VAL A 136 2.23 -2.69 -10.33
C VAL A 136 3.13 -1.52 -10.69
N GLU A 137 2.65 -0.65 -11.58
CA GLU A 137 3.36 0.54 -12.05
C GLU A 137 2.57 1.82 -11.69
N PRO A 138 3.22 3.00 -11.61
CA PRO A 138 2.52 4.27 -11.58
C PRO A 138 1.48 4.35 -12.72
N GLY A 139 0.28 4.80 -12.41
CA GLY A 139 -0.86 4.82 -13.33
C GLY A 139 -1.70 3.54 -13.37
N SER A 140 -1.23 2.43 -12.79
CA SER A 140 -2.02 1.20 -12.65
C SER A 140 -3.24 1.41 -11.76
N TYR A 141 -4.25 0.57 -11.92
CA TYR A 141 -5.41 0.49 -11.03
C TYR A 141 -5.37 -0.82 -10.25
N VAL A 142 -5.67 -0.76 -8.96
CA VAL A 142 -5.65 -1.90 -8.05
C VAL A 142 -6.90 -1.96 -7.19
N ASP A 143 -7.27 -3.16 -6.78
CA ASP A 143 -8.19 -3.40 -5.68
C ASP A 143 -7.39 -3.70 -4.42
N ILE A 144 -7.91 -3.25 -3.28
CA ILE A 144 -7.24 -3.37 -1.97
C ILE A 144 -8.07 -4.30 -1.11
N LEU A 145 -7.51 -5.47 -0.81
CA LEU A 145 -8.14 -6.52 -0.01
C LEU A 145 -7.40 -6.68 1.31
N GLY A 146 -8.10 -7.17 2.31
CA GLY A 146 -7.45 -7.56 3.56
C GLY A 146 -8.32 -8.49 4.39
N THR A 147 -7.66 -9.12 5.35
CA THR A 147 -8.29 -10.04 6.28
C THR A 147 -8.37 -9.36 7.64
N VAL A 148 -9.57 -9.28 8.21
CA VAL A 148 -9.81 -8.61 9.50
C VAL A 148 -10.59 -9.50 10.45
N ASP A 149 -10.37 -9.29 11.73
CA ASP A 149 -11.20 -9.82 12.81
C ASP A 149 -12.48 -9.00 12.92
N GLU A 150 -13.57 -9.52 12.40
CA GLU A 150 -14.89 -8.89 12.49
C GLU A 150 -15.57 -9.33 13.80
N PRO A 151 -15.99 -8.38 14.67
CA PRO A 151 -16.81 -8.71 15.82
C PRO A 151 -18.11 -9.37 15.36
N VAL A 152 -18.38 -10.59 15.83
CA VAL A 152 -19.65 -11.23 15.56
C VAL A 152 -20.67 -10.64 16.52
N GLU A 153 -21.63 -9.87 15.99
CA GLU A 153 -22.79 -9.50 16.80
C GLU A 153 -23.46 -10.78 17.30
N PRO A 154 -23.67 -10.93 18.62
CA PRO A 154 -24.40 -12.06 19.14
C PRO A 154 -25.75 -12.09 18.45
N VAL A 155 -26.05 -13.18 17.74
CA VAL A 155 -27.41 -13.42 17.26
C VAL A 155 -28.27 -13.49 18.53
N ALA A 156 -28.99 -12.41 18.82
CA ALA A 156 -30.02 -12.44 19.84
C ALA A 156 -30.91 -13.64 19.48
N PRO A 157 -31.21 -14.57 20.43
CA PRO A 157 -32.12 -15.66 20.14
C PRO A 157 -33.33 -15.03 19.49
N ALA A 158 -33.62 -15.43 18.24
CA ALA A 158 -34.65 -14.82 17.39
C ALA A 158 -35.82 -14.48 18.29
N ALA A 159 -36.05 -13.17 18.50
CA ALA A 159 -37.06 -12.69 19.43
C ALA A 159 -38.30 -13.53 19.15
N ALA A 160 -38.67 -14.37 20.13
CA ALA A 160 -39.66 -15.41 19.95
C ALA A 160 -40.79 -14.80 19.15
N ALA A 161 -40.98 -15.26 17.90
CA ALA A 161 -42.13 -14.86 17.12
C ALA A 161 -43.32 -15.16 18.03
N GLN A 162 -43.93 -14.12 18.59
CA GLN A 162 -44.89 -14.25 19.68
C GLN A 162 -45.98 -15.20 19.18
N PRO A 163 -46.10 -16.43 19.69
CA PRO A 163 -47.19 -17.29 19.32
C PRO A 163 -48.38 -16.77 20.11
N GLY A 164 -49.19 -15.87 19.53
CA GLY A 164 -50.45 -15.50 20.18
C GLY A 164 -51.02 -14.10 19.94
N ALA A 165 -50.70 -13.40 18.85
CA ALA A 165 -51.59 -12.31 18.42
C ALA A 165 -52.89 -12.90 17.83
N VAL A 166 -53.78 -13.37 18.70
CA VAL A 166 -55.19 -13.61 18.34
C VAL A 166 -55.94 -12.30 18.64
N PRO A 167 -56.45 -11.57 17.63
CA PRO A 167 -57.26 -10.40 17.88
C PRO A 167 -58.69 -10.84 18.22
N GLY A 168 -59.17 -10.47 19.41
CA GLY A 168 -60.63 -10.39 19.65
C GLY A 168 -61.24 -11.16 20.82
N GLN A 169 -60.67 -11.17 22.03
CA GLN A 169 -61.43 -11.51 23.24
C GLN A 169 -61.59 -10.30 24.17
N PRO A 170 -62.83 -9.86 24.48
CA PRO A 170 -63.08 -8.79 25.44
C PRO A 170 -62.79 -9.25 26.87
N ALA A 171 -62.19 -8.36 27.66
CA ALA A 171 -61.98 -8.57 29.09
C ALA A 171 -63.33 -8.69 29.83
N VAL A 172 -63.51 -9.77 30.60
CA VAL A 172 -64.63 -9.91 31.53
C VAL A 172 -64.20 -9.35 32.90
N PRO A 173 -64.88 -8.34 33.46
CA PRO A 173 -64.58 -7.82 34.78
C PRO A 173 -65.39 -8.55 35.86
N GLY A 174 -64.71 -9.06 36.88
CA GLY A 174 -65.34 -9.49 38.13
C GLY A 174 -65.01 -10.90 38.57
N GLN A 175 -63.85 -11.08 39.18
CA GLN A 175 -63.64 -12.05 40.26
C GLN A 175 -62.41 -11.65 41.09
N ALA A 176 -62.65 -11.40 42.36
CA ALA A 176 -61.66 -11.27 43.43
C ALA A 176 -62.09 -12.21 44.58
N PRO A 177 -61.26 -12.44 45.60
CA PRO A 177 -60.03 -13.23 45.58
C PRO A 177 -60.14 -14.42 46.56
N ALA A 178 -59.36 -15.49 46.39
CA ALA A 178 -59.30 -16.60 47.36
C ALA A 178 -57.86 -16.91 47.81
N ALA A 179 -57.58 -16.44 49.03
CA ALA A 179 -56.77 -17.01 50.11
C ALA A 179 -55.46 -17.78 49.82
N ALA A 180 -54.35 -17.12 50.21
CA ALA A 180 -53.33 -17.56 51.16
C ALA A 180 -52.68 -18.96 51.01
N GLY A 181 -51.53 -18.97 50.32
CA GLY A 181 -50.41 -19.88 50.55
C GLY A 181 -49.13 -19.08 50.82
N GLN A 182 -48.29 -19.57 51.72
CA GLN A 182 -47.13 -18.94 52.38
C GLN A 182 -46.15 -18.12 51.50
N PRO A 183 -45.41 -17.15 52.09
CA PRO A 183 -44.38 -16.40 51.39
C PRO A 183 -43.22 -17.34 51.03
N GLN A 184 -43.14 -17.77 49.78
CA GLN A 184 -41.89 -18.28 49.24
C GLN A 184 -40.91 -17.10 49.17
N ALA A 185 -39.79 -17.24 49.87
CA ALA A 185 -38.64 -16.35 49.82
C ALA A 185 -38.36 -15.93 48.36
N PRO A 186 -37.86 -14.70 48.10
CA PRO A 186 -37.61 -14.25 46.74
C PRO A 186 -36.77 -15.32 46.06
N ALA A 187 -37.36 -16.00 45.07
CA ALA A 187 -36.63 -16.94 44.25
C ALA A 187 -35.41 -16.15 43.78
N GLN A 188 -34.23 -16.59 44.21
CA GLN A 188 -32.97 -16.06 43.71
C GLN A 188 -33.12 -15.92 42.21
N PRO A 189 -32.77 -14.77 41.61
CA PRO A 189 -32.95 -14.59 40.17
C PRO A 189 -32.28 -15.78 39.50
N GLN A 190 -33.10 -16.69 38.97
CA GLN A 190 -32.60 -17.87 38.29
C GLN A 190 -31.64 -17.33 37.26
N SER A 191 -30.39 -17.80 37.31
CA SER A 191 -29.34 -17.25 36.46
C SER A 191 -29.89 -17.20 35.03
N PRO A 192 -29.70 -16.12 34.24
CA PRO A 192 -30.29 -16.02 32.90
C PRO A 192 -30.05 -17.26 32.03
N VAL A 193 -28.90 -17.92 32.24
CA VAL A 193 -28.52 -19.20 31.62
C VAL A 193 -29.46 -20.37 31.99
N GLU A 194 -29.95 -20.41 33.22
CA GLU A 194 -30.85 -21.43 33.74
C GLU A 194 -32.27 -21.27 33.19
N GLN A 195 -32.73 -20.02 33.01
CA GLN A 195 -33.97 -19.73 32.28
C GLN A 195 -33.86 -20.10 30.80
N MET A 196 -32.73 -19.81 30.16
CA MET A 196 -32.49 -20.19 28.77
C MET A 196 -32.43 -21.71 28.58
N LEU A 197 -31.75 -22.43 29.48
CA LEU A 197 -31.70 -23.89 29.45
C LEU A 197 -33.10 -24.49 29.63
N LYS A 198 -33.90 -23.94 30.54
CA LYS A 198 -35.29 -24.36 30.74
C LYS A 198 -36.12 -24.19 29.46
N ASN A 199 -35.97 -23.08 28.76
CA ASN A 199 -36.66 -22.85 27.49
C ASN A 199 -36.20 -23.85 26.40
N TYR A 200 -34.89 -24.12 26.32
CA TYR A 200 -34.32 -25.11 25.38
C TYR A 200 -34.85 -26.52 25.64
N LEU A 201 -34.84 -26.98 26.89
CA LEU A 201 -35.35 -28.31 27.28
C LEU A 201 -36.87 -28.44 27.08
N THR A 202 -37.61 -27.33 27.16
CA THR A 202 -39.05 -27.32 26.84
C THR A 202 -39.28 -27.49 25.34
N GLN A 203 -38.37 -26.98 24.51
CA GLN A 203 -38.44 -27.07 23.05
C GLN A 203 -37.88 -28.40 22.52
N TYR A 204 -36.94 -29.02 23.24
CA TYR A 204 -36.29 -30.29 22.89
C TYR A 204 -36.40 -31.30 24.05
N PRO A 205 -37.58 -31.93 24.25
CA PRO A 205 -37.84 -32.82 25.38
C PRO A 205 -37.07 -34.15 25.36
N GLY A 206 -36.31 -34.42 24.29
CA GLY A 206 -35.43 -35.60 24.15
C GLY A 206 -33.94 -35.30 24.29
N ALA A 207 -33.55 -34.09 24.72
CA ALA A 207 -32.15 -33.74 24.94
C ALA A 207 -31.57 -34.62 26.06
N ASP A 208 -30.46 -35.30 25.76
CA ASP A 208 -29.81 -36.16 26.73
C ASP A 208 -28.95 -35.34 27.72
N GLU A 209 -28.46 -35.99 28.77
CA GLU A 209 -27.65 -35.32 29.79
C GLU A 209 -26.33 -34.76 29.23
N ASN A 210 -25.81 -35.33 28.13
CA ASN A 210 -24.61 -34.82 27.45
C ASN A 210 -24.92 -33.52 26.71
N ASP A 211 -26.09 -33.42 26.06
CA ASP A 211 -26.56 -32.21 25.38
C ASP A 211 -26.80 -31.06 26.37
N VAL A 212 -27.41 -31.37 27.52
CA VAL A 212 -27.64 -30.40 28.61
C VAL A 212 -26.30 -29.91 29.18
N ASN A 213 -25.34 -30.81 29.35
CA ASN A 213 -24.02 -30.49 29.88
C ASN A 213 -23.15 -29.72 28.87
N ALA A 214 -23.24 -30.04 27.57
CA ALA A 214 -22.61 -29.29 26.50
C ALA A 214 -23.15 -27.85 26.45
N TYR A 215 -24.47 -27.67 26.56
CA TYR A 215 -25.10 -26.35 26.59
C TYR A 215 -24.75 -25.57 27.85
N ARG A 216 -24.75 -26.21 29.03
CA ARG A 216 -24.35 -25.58 30.30
C ARG A 216 -22.88 -25.16 30.28
N LYS A 217 -22.00 -26.02 29.76
CA LYS A 217 -20.57 -25.71 29.58
C LYS A 217 -20.40 -24.56 28.61
N GLN A 218 -21.06 -24.59 27.45
CA GLN A 218 -21.04 -23.50 26.49
C GLN A 218 -21.54 -22.18 27.10
N ALA A 219 -22.64 -22.20 27.85
CA ALA A 219 -23.19 -21.02 28.52
C ALA A 219 -22.34 -20.52 29.70
N GLN A 220 -21.59 -21.39 30.37
CA GLN A 220 -20.58 -21.02 31.37
C GLN A 220 -19.33 -20.45 30.70
N ASP A 221 -18.88 -21.03 29.59
CA ASP A 221 -17.78 -20.52 28.76
C ASP A 221 -18.14 -19.10 28.23
N TYR A 222 -19.41 -18.85 27.88
CA TYR A 222 -19.97 -17.52 27.57
C TYR A 222 -19.92 -16.53 28.75
N LYS A 223 -20.15 -16.99 29.99
CA LYS A 223 -20.04 -16.16 31.21
C LYS A 223 -18.59 -15.89 31.64
N LEU A 224 -17.67 -16.79 31.31
CA LEU A 224 -16.26 -16.73 31.70
C LEU A 224 -15.38 -16.00 30.67
N GLY A 225 -15.93 -15.57 29.53
CA GLY A 225 -15.20 -14.75 28.55
C GLY A 225 -14.11 -15.50 27.78
N ILE A 226 -14.13 -16.84 27.77
CA ILE A 226 -13.18 -17.66 27.03
C ILE A 226 -13.87 -18.24 25.81
N SER A 227 -14.04 -17.40 24.78
CA SER A 227 -14.28 -17.76 23.36
C SER A 227 -14.25 -16.46 22.55
N SER A 228 -13.20 -16.23 21.78
CA SER A 228 -12.97 -15.01 21.01
C SER A 228 -14.19 -14.66 20.13
N ARG A 229 -14.88 -13.53 20.42
CA ARG A 229 -16.09 -13.04 19.71
C ARG A 229 -15.79 -12.44 18.34
N THR A 230 -14.73 -12.88 17.67
CA THR A 230 -14.28 -12.34 16.39
C THR A 230 -14.25 -13.45 15.36
N ARG A 231 -14.73 -13.16 14.15
CA ARG A 231 -14.57 -14.05 13.00
C ARG A 231 -13.60 -13.41 12.03
N VAL A 232 -12.62 -14.20 11.61
CA VAL A 232 -11.70 -13.82 10.54
C VAL A 232 -12.46 -13.81 9.22
N VAL A 233 -12.52 -12.65 8.56
CA VAL A 233 -13.14 -12.49 7.24
C VAL A 233 -12.19 -11.77 6.30
N THR A 234 -12.21 -12.14 5.02
CA THR A 234 -11.53 -11.41 3.95
C THR A 234 -12.55 -10.61 3.17
N ARG A 235 -12.30 -9.31 2.98
CA ARG A 235 -13.16 -8.45 2.17
C ARG A 235 -12.34 -7.50 1.31
N THR A 236 -12.97 -6.99 0.26
CA THR A 236 -12.44 -5.90 -0.55
C THR A 236 -12.77 -4.57 0.13
N PHE A 237 -11.74 -3.81 0.50
CA PHE A 237 -11.91 -2.52 1.16
C PHE A 237 -12.15 -1.42 0.14
N LEU A 238 -11.34 -1.39 -0.92
CA LEU A 238 -11.47 -0.45 -2.02
C LEU A 238 -11.28 -1.15 -3.35
N GLN A 239 -11.93 -0.62 -4.37
CA GLN A 239 -11.82 -1.07 -5.75
C GLN A 239 -11.44 0.08 -6.67
N ASN A 240 -10.80 -0.25 -7.77
CA ASN A 240 -10.44 0.70 -8.83
C ASN A 240 -9.63 1.90 -8.31
N VAL A 241 -8.63 1.62 -7.48
CA VAL A 241 -7.77 2.63 -6.86
C VAL A 241 -6.56 2.87 -7.74
N LYS A 242 -6.31 4.13 -8.11
CA LYS A 242 -5.16 4.52 -8.94
C LYS A 242 -3.87 4.50 -8.11
N VAL A 243 -2.83 3.92 -8.68
CA VAL A 243 -1.47 3.95 -8.15
C VAL A 243 -0.75 5.19 -8.65
N LEU A 244 -0.18 5.95 -7.73
CA LEU A 244 0.59 7.17 -8.03
C LEU A 244 2.09 6.90 -8.07
N ALA A 245 2.60 5.99 -7.23
CA ALA A 245 4.02 5.65 -7.17
C ALA A 245 4.25 4.26 -6.54
N VAL A 246 5.38 3.62 -6.87
CA VAL A 246 5.84 2.36 -6.26
C VAL A 246 7.27 2.50 -5.74
N GLY A 247 7.56 1.95 -4.56
CA GLY A 247 8.89 2.03 -3.95
C GLY A 247 9.35 3.46 -3.63
N ALA A 248 10.66 3.67 -3.55
CA ALA A 248 11.27 4.99 -3.34
C ALA A 248 11.28 5.87 -4.62
N ALA A 249 10.27 5.73 -5.49
CA ALA A 249 10.16 6.45 -6.76
C ALA A 249 9.84 7.94 -6.63
N THR A 250 10.05 8.55 -5.45
CA THR A 250 9.99 10.01 -5.29
C THR A 250 11.31 10.71 -5.64
N THR A 251 12.31 9.97 -6.12
CA THR A 251 13.56 10.51 -6.64
C THR A 251 13.69 10.21 -8.13
N ALA A 252 14.23 11.16 -8.90
CA ALA A 252 14.45 11.06 -10.35
C ALA A 252 15.23 9.79 -10.80
N GLU A 253 15.89 9.12 -9.85
CA GLU A 253 16.66 7.89 -10.01
C GLU A 253 15.79 6.62 -10.15
N GLY A 254 14.53 6.66 -9.66
CA GLY A 254 13.57 5.55 -9.75
C GLY A 254 12.92 5.38 -11.12
N ALA A 255 12.98 6.39 -11.99
CA ALA A 255 12.38 6.34 -13.33
C ALA A 255 13.20 5.50 -14.32
N VAL A 256 14.49 5.28 -14.05
CA VAL A 256 15.45 4.66 -15.00
C VAL A 256 15.85 3.25 -14.61
N THR A 257 15.66 2.86 -13.36
CA THR A 257 15.86 1.48 -12.90
C THR A 257 14.58 0.65 -13.10
N LYS A 258 14.09 0.59 -14.34
CA LYS A 258 12.94 -0.25 -14.77
C LYS A 258 13.24 -1.77 -14.78
N ALA A 259 14.19 -2.24 -13.99
CA ALA A 259 14.49 -3.66 -13.90
C ALA A 259 14.88 -4.03 -12.46
N ASN A 260 13.92 -4.64 -11.75
CA ASN A 260 14.17 -5.47 -10.57
C ASN A 260 14.38 -4.77 -9.22
N SER A 261 13.76 -3.60 -9.00
CA SER A 261 13.68 -3.02 -7.65
C SER A 261 12.49 -3.63 -6.90
N THR A 262 12.76 -4.51 -5.93
CA THR A 262 11.78 -4.98 -4.94
C THR A 262 11.22 -3.77 -4.19
N TYR A 263 9.95 -3.42 -4.44
CA TYR A 263 9.29 -2.36 -3.70
C TYR A 263 8.47 -2.93 -2.53
N ASN A 264 8.58 -2.26 -1.37
CA ASN A 264 7.87 -2.62 -0.13
C ASN A 264 6.75 -1.63 0.20
N ASN A 265 6.50 -0.67 -0.68
CA ASN A 265 5.46 0.32 -0.51
C ASN A 265 4.85 0.70 -1.87
N VAL A 266 3.57 1.06 -1.83
CA VAL A 266 2.82 1.57 -2.97
C VAL A 266 2.06 2.79 -2.50
N THR A 267 2.15 3.89 -3.25
CA THR A 267 1.39 5.11 -2.98
C THR A 267 0.18 5.15 -3.89
N VAL A 268 -1.01 5.22 -3.30
CA VAL A 268 -2.30 5.21 -4.00
C VAL A 268 -3.04 6.53 -3.84
N GLU A 269 -3.90 6.84 -4.81
CA GLU A 269 -4.80 7.99 -4.78
C GLU A 269 -6.16 7.62 -4.16
N VAL A 270 -6.55 8.31 -3.08
CA VAL A 270 -7.75 8.00 -2.31
C VAL A 270 -8.52 9.27 -1.89
N THR A 271 -9.82 9.17 -1.66
CA THR A 271 -10.60 10.21 -0.96
C THR A 271 -10.21 10.27 0.53
N PRO A 272 -10.57 11.32 1.29
CA PRO A 272 -10.23 11.34 2.71
C PRO A 272 -10.95 10.22 3.49
N SER A 273 -12.21 9.94 3.15
CA SER A 273 -12.98 8.86 3.77
C SER A 273 -12.40 7.47 3.45
N GLU A 274 -11.94 7.26 2.21
CA GLU A 274 -11.22 6.04 1.81
C GLU A 274 -9.90 5.88 2.57
N ALA A 275 -9.16 6.97 2.77
CA ALA A 275 -7.91 6.95 3.54
C ALA A 275 -8.15 6.57 5.01
N GLU A 276 -9.15 7.16 5.66
CA GLU A 276 -9.54 6.82 7.02
C GLU A 276 -9.93 5.35 7.16
N MET A 277 -10.71 4.83 6.20
CA MET A 277 -11.12 3.42 6.17
C MET A 277 -9.93 2.48 6.04
N LEU A 278 -8.98 2.77 5.14
CA LEU A 278 -7.78 1.96 4.96
C LEU A 278 -6.88 1.99 6.19
N ILE A 279 -6.68 3.16 6.80
CA ILE A 279 -5.88 3.30 8.02
C ILE A 279 -6.51 2.49 9.16
N PHE A 280 -7.84 2.57 9.32
CA PHE A 280 -8.56 1.77 10.30
C PHE A 280 -8.39 0.27 10.01
N ALA A 281 -8.55 -0.15 8.75
CA ALA A 281 -8.41 -1.54 8.34
C ALA A 281 -7.00 -2.08 8.62
N MET A 282 -5.96 -1.31 8.32
CA MET A 282 -4.57 -1.68 8.61
C MET A 282 -4.30 -1.89 10.09
N GLY A 283 -4.96 -1.12 10.96
CA GLY A 283 -4.88 -1.30 12.41
C GLY A 283 -5.53 -2.58 12.93
N GLN A 284 -6.46 -3.16 12.16
CA GLN A 284 -7.22 -4.37 12.51
C GLN A 284 -6.70 -5.64 11.80
N SER A 285 -6.07 -5.51 10.63
CA SER A 285 -5.76 -6.64 9.72
C SER A 285 -4.43 -7.36 9.98
N ASN A 286 -3.91 -7.33 11.21
CA ASN A 286 -2.51 -7.68 11.50
C ASN A 286 -1.50 -6.94 10.59
N GLY A 287 -1.90 -5.79 10.04
CA GLY A 287 -1.07 -4.94 9.18
C GLY A 287 -0.84 -5.45 7.75
N SER A 288 -1.53 -6.51 7.29
CA SER A 288 -1.34 -7.05 5.93
C SER A 288 -2.51 -6.70 5.02
N LEU A 289 -2.29 -5.82 4.05
CA LEU A 289 -3.19 -5.60 2.91
C LEU A 289 -2.60 -6.26 1.67
N ASN A 290 -3.47 -6.74 0.78
CA ASN A 290 -3.10 -7.32 -0.51
C ASN A 290 -3.59 -6.40 -1.63
N LEU A 291 -2.75 -6.22 -2.65
CA LEU A 291 -3.10 -5.46 -3.84
C LEU A 291 -3.39 -6.44 -4.97
N VAL A 292 -4.54 -6.28 -5.60
CA VAL A 292 -4.93 -7.05 -6.79
C VAL A 292 -4.90 -6.11 -7.98
N LEU A 293 -4.06 -6.40 -8.97
CA LEU A 293 -3.91 -5.57 -10.16
C LEU A 293 -5.14 -5.72 -11.06
N ARG A 294 -5.75 -4.59 -11.44
CA ARG A 294 -6.89 -4.57 -12.35
C ARG A 294 -6.43 -4.52 -13.80
N ASN A 295 -7.27 -5.07 -14.68
CA ASN A 295 -7.15 -4.78 -16.10
C ASN A 295 -7.45 -3.28 -16.33
N PRO A 296 -6.61 -2.53 -17.06
CA PRO A 296 -6.83 -1.10 -17.28
C PRO A 296 -8.13 -0.76 -18.04
N ALA A 297 -8.73 -1.71 -18.76
CA ALA A 297 -10.02 -1.52 -19.42
C ALA A 297 -11.22 -1.75 -18.47
N ASP A 298 -10.98 -2.32 -17.29
CA ASP A 298 -12.00 -2.69 -16.33
C ASP A 298 -12.18 -1.58 -15.27
N ASN A 299 -13.29 -0.86 -15.42
CA ASN A 299 -13.69 0.24 -14.54
C ASN A 299 -14.92 -0.09 -13.68
N THR A 300 -15.34 -1.36 -13.59
CA THR A 300 -16.55 -1.72 -12.84
C THR A 300 -16.28 -1.71 -11.34
N VAL A 301 -17.27 -1.37 -10.52
CA VAL A 301 -17.17 -1.50 -9.07
C VAL A 301 -18.28 -2.44 -8.64
N GLU A 302 -17.91 -3.57 -8.04
CA GLU A 302 -18.85 -4.62 -7.64
C GLU A 302 -19.06 -4.62 -6.12
N ASP A 303 -20.27 -4.92 -5.67
CA ASP A 303 -20.51 -5.15 -4.24
C ASP A 303 -20.18 -6.61 -3.91
N LEU A 304 -18.97 -6.83 -3.37
CA LEU A 304 -18.44 -8.16 -3.08
C LEU A 304 -18.71 -8.54 -1.61
N PRO A 305 -19.39 -9.67 -1.35
CA PRO A 305 -19.60 -10.11 0.02
C PRO A 305 -18.26 -10.52 0.65
N SER A 306 -18.13 -10.33 1.97
CA SER A 306 -17.00 -10.85 2.72
C SER A 306 -16.94 -12.39 2.64
N ILE A 307 -15.76 -12.94 2.42
CA ILE A 307 -15.48 -14.37 2.35
C ILE A 307 -14.88 -14.86 3.67
N ASN A 308 -15.32 -16.03 4.11
CA ASN A 308 -14.77 -16.77 5.25
C ASN A 308 -14.90 -18.27 4.97
N TRP A 309 -14.37 -19.11 5.85
CA TRP A 309 -14.40 -20.58 5.69
C TRP A 309 -15.80 -21.19 5.49
N THR A 310 -16.86 -20.51 5.93
CA THR A 310 -18.26 -20.97 5.77
C THR A 310 -18.86 -20.57 4.42
N ARG A 311 -18.22 -19.64 3.69
CA ARG A 311 -18.68 -19.11 2.39
C ARG A 311 -17.71 -19.41 1.24
N MET A 312 -16.76 -20.33 1.43
CA MET A 312 -15.88 -20.84 0.37
C MET A 312 -16.56 -21.92 -0.46
#